data_AF-A0A536XQL9-F1
#
_entry.id   AF-A0A536XQL9-F1
#
_cell.length_a   1.000
_cell.length_b   1.000
_cell.length_c   1.000
_cell.angle_alpha   90.00
_cell.angle_beta   90.00
_cell.angle_gamma   90.00
#
_symmetry.space_group_name_H-M   'P 1'
#
loop_
_entity.id
_entity.type
_entity.pdbx_description
1 polymer ?
#
loop_
_entity_poly.entity_id
_entity_poly.type
_entity_poly.pdbx_seq_one_letter_code
_entity_poly.pdbx_strand_id
1 'polypeptide(L)'
;MGEGREGSGHQAGVGIRADLARLLSGCCAAIACSLGPAAAQEPAAEPKAPLSAESAPTSEGKIPSFAELEAAGAVIGEVRIDNHNIFDLTDEKENGILYRAANAIHIQTRAWVVSRQLLFKPGERVSARLIEETERLMRSNRIFYEVSIVPIAYRDGVVDIEVRTRDTWTLEPGVSASRAGGVNKTGWSIQDTNAFGTGVLTGANRSTDADRSATTYRVSIPHAFDGWTAIDYSHSRLSDGQSNAMSIARPFYALDTRWAAGFSASADTRIDSLFSNGAKVAQFRHSEDSAEAFAGWSAGLVNHWTHRYSVGMSYLKVPGLRCRFLRIRRSSLLFSATSSCRTTTTRSRTAT
;
A
#
# COMPACT_ATOMS: atom_id res chain seq x y z
N MET A 1 8.62 77.15 27.85
CA MET A 1 8.96 77.88 26.61
C MET A 1 9.77 76.93 25.75
N GLY A 2 9.26 76.58 24.56
CA GLY A 2 9.87 75.62 23.65
C GLY A 2 8.83 74.68 23.03
N GLU A 3 7.92 75.26 22.25
CA GLU A 3 6.97 74.56 21.37
C GLU A 3 7.63 74.15 20.05
N GLY A 4 7.10 73.07 19.45
CA GLY A 4 7.08 72.79 18.01
C GLY A 4 8.24 71.94 17.48
N ARG A 5 8.06 70.96 16.57
CA ARG A 5 6.90 70.58 15.77
C ARG A 5 7.19 69.23 15.06
N GLU A 6 6.10 68.48 14.84
CA GLU A 6 5.76 67.40 13.85
C GLU A 6 6.79 67.04 12.75
N GLY A 7 6.89 65.81 12.22
CA GLY A 7 6.00 64.64 12.27
C GLY A 7 6.39 63.57 11.23
N SER A 8 5.43 62.72 10.87
CA SER A 8 5.45 61.61 9.88
C SER A 8 5.95 60.27 10.44
N GLY A 9 5.21 59.16 10.47
CA GLY A 9 3.95 58.80 9.84
C GLY A 9 4.11 57.43 9.19
N HIS A 10 3.42 56.39 9.67
CA HIS A 10 2.80 55.36 8.80
C HIS A 10 1.90 54.37 9.55
N GLN A 11 0.77 54.11 8.91
CA GLN A 11 -0.32 53.21 9.26
C GLN A 11 -0.06 51.75 8.85
N ALA A 12 -0.98 50.90 9.31
CA ALA A 12 -1.37 49.58 8.79
C ALA A 12 -0.38 48.45 9.08
N GLY A 13 -0.78 47.31 9.66
CA GLY A 13 -1.96 46.50 9.35
C GLY A 13 -1.44 45.15 8.81
N VAL A 14 -2.29 44.11 8.81
CA VAL A 14 -2.01 42.72 8.39
C VAL A 14 -1.35 41.90 9.52
N GLY A 15 -1.97 40.86 10.10
CA GLY A 15 -2.82 39.84 9.51
C GLY A 15 -2.02 38.52 9.50
N ILE A 16 -1.86 37.89 10.66
CA ILE A 16 -1.11 36.63 10.78
C ILE A 16 -2.02 35.48 10.35
N ARG A 17 -1.94 35.13 9.07
CA ARG A 17 -2.37 33.85 8.50
C ARG A 17 -1.11 33.10 8.04
N ALA A 18 -1.10 31.80 8.35
CA ALA A 18 -0.32 30.73 7.74
C ALA A 18 1.21 30.80 7.86
N ASP A 19 1.81 29.78 8.49
CA ASP A 19 2.75 28.86 7.81
C ASP A 19 3.37 27.89 8.83
N LEU A 20 2.66 26.78 9.06
CA LEU A 20 3.21 25.61 9.75
C LEU A 20 3.79 24.66 8.71
N ALA A 21 4.82 25.13 7.99
CA ALA A 21 5.58 24.35 7.03
C ALA A 21 6.92 25.05 6.76
N ARG A 22 7.90 24.91 7.67
CA ARG A 22 9.34 25.15 7.44
C ARG A 22 10.14 24.87 8.71
N LEU A 23 10.60 23.64 8.88
CA LEU A 23 11.77 23.32 9.71
C LEU A 23 12.61 22.26 8.99
N LEU A 24 13.08 22.60 7.79
CA LEU A 24 14.25 21.99 7.15
C LEU A 24 14.90 23.04 6.24
N SER A 25 15.69 23.94 6.83
CA SER A 25 16.74 24.65 6.11
C SER A 25 17.74 25.24 7.09
N GLY A 26 19.03 24.96 6.88
CA GLY A 26 20.14 25.63 7.54
C GLY A 26 21.22 24.71 8.06
N CYS A 27 22.09 24.21 7.18
CA CYS A 27 23.47 24.73 7.11
C CYS A 27 24.26 24.03 5.99
N CYS A 28 24.51 24.79 4.92
CA CYS A 28 25.62 24.57 4.00
C CYS A 28 26.92 24.97 4.69
N ALA A 29 27.91 24.07 4.70
CA ALA A 29 29.32 24.44 4.65
C ALA A 29 30.06 23.36 3.84
N ALA A 30 30.83 23.85 2.89
CA ALA A 30 31.42 23.11 1.78
C ALA A 30 32.46 22.07 2.21
N ILE A 31 32.35 20.86 1.63
CA ILE A 31 33.50 20.02 1.35
C ILE A 31 33.37 19.57 -0.11
N ALA A 32 34.23 20.14 -0.94
CA ALA A 32 34.47 19.67 -2.29
C ALA A 32 35.22 18.33 -2.21
N CYS A 33 34.56 17.25 -2.63
CA CYS A 33 35.22 16.01 -3.01
C CYS A 33 34.60 15.52 -4.32
N SER A 34 35.47 15.35 -5.29
CA SER A 34 35.32 14.79 -6.63
C SER A 34 34.12 13.87 -6.87
N LEU A 35 33.28 14.27 -7.82
CA LEU A 35 32.21 13.50 -8.46
C LEU A 35 32.79 12.37 -9.32
N GLY A 36 32.66 11.13 -8.85
CA GLY A 36 32.50 9.97 -9.72
C GLY A 36 31.01 9.61 -9.77
N PRO A 37 30.43 9.27 -10.93
CA PRO A 37 29.01 8.95 -11.01
C PRO A 37 28.79 7.55 -10.44
N ALA A 38 28.52 7.46 -9.13
CA ALA A 38 27.90 6.29 -8.55
C ALA A 38 26.42 6.35 -8.91
N ALA A 39 26.10 5.83 -10.09
CA ALA A 39 24.74 5.53 -10.48
C ALA A 39 24.07 4.74 -9.35
N ALA A 40 23.00 5.31 -8.80
CA ALA A 40 22.05 4.57 -8.01
C ALA A 40 21.47 3.50 -8.94
N GLN A 41 21.98 2.29 -8.84
CA GLN A 41 21.44 1.14 -9.51
C GLN A 41 20.10 0.84 -8.83
N GLU A 42 19.03 1.38 -9.41
CA GLU A 42 17.69 0.82 -9.29
C GLU A 42 17.82 -0.69 -9.55
N PRO A 43 17.46 -1.59 -8.63
CA PRO A 43 17.45 -3.01 -8.95
C PRO A 43 16.46 -3.15 -10.11
N ALA A 44 17.01 -3.54 -11.25
CA ALA A 44 16.25 -3.74 -12.47
C ALA A 44 15.03 -4.59 -12.15
N ALA A 45 13.85 -4.03 -12.39
CA ALA A 45 12.66 -4.82 -12.55
C ALA A 45 12.95 -5.78 -13.72
N GLU A 46 13.24 -7.04 -13.41
CA GLU A 46 13.15 -8.09 -14.41
C GLU A 46 11.78 -7.96 -15.07
N PRO A 47 11.69 -7.95 -16.41
CA PRO A 47 10.42 -8.13 -17.08
C PRO A 47 9.86 -9.46 -16.56
N LYS A 48 8.78 -9.42 -15.78
CA LYS A 48 8.00 -10.61 -15.47
C LYS A 48 7.69 -11.28 -16.81
N ALA A 49 8.38 -12.40 -17.08
CA ALA A 49 8.09 -13.20 -18.24
C ALA A 49 6.60 -13.58 -18.14
N PRO A 50 5.79 -13.33 -19.17
CA PRO A 50 4.51 -14.02 -19.25
C PRO A 50 4.84 -15.50 -19.20
N LEU A 51 4.15 -16.24 -18.33
CA LEU A 51 4.16 -17.70 -18.42
C LEU A 51 3.86 -18.04 -19.87
N SER A 52 4.73 -18.87 -20.45
CA SER A 52 4.57 -19.44 -21.77
C SER A 52 3.12 -19.85 -21.97
N ALA A 53 2.49 -19.28 -23.00
CA ALA A 53 1.25 -19.80 -23.55
C ALA A 53 1.55 -21.17 -24.16
N GLU A 54 1.52 -22.23 -23.35
CA GLU A 54 1.46 -23.60 -23.86
C GLU A 54 0.84 -24.53 -22.82
N SER A 55 -0.49 -24.50 -22.79
CA SER A 55 -1.35 -25.69 -22.75
C SER A 55 -2.78 -25.21 -22.87
N ALA A 56 -3.19 -24.91 -24.11
CA ALA A 56 -4.60 -24.88 -24.44
C ALA A 56 -5.16 -26.30 -24.17
N PRO A 57 -6.14 -26.49 -23.27
CA PRO A 57 -6.83 -27.76 -23.23
C PRO A 57 -7.57 -27.95 -24.55
N THR A 58 -7.36 -29.14 -25.09
CA THR A 58 -7.96 -29.75 -26.27
C THR A 58 -9.46 -29.43 -26.36
N SER A 59 -9.92 -29.15 -27.58
CA SER A 59 -11.30 -28.73 -27.89
C SER A 59 -12.34 -29.81 -27.54
N GLU A 60 -12.96 -29.72 -26.38
CA GLU A 60 -14.31 -30.21 -26.09
C GLU A 60 -15.05 -29.12 -25.28
N GLY A 61 -16.07 -28.50 -25.88
CA GLY A 61 -16.91 -27.48 -25.25
C GLY A 61 -16.17 -26.16 -24.96
N LYS A 62 -16.14 -25.22 -25.93
CA LYS A 62 -15.59 -23.88 -25.69
C LYS A 62 -16.40 -23.17 -24.61
N ILE A 63 -15.86 -23.08 -23.40
CA ILE A 63 -16.49 -22.36 -22.29
C ILE A 63 -16.61 -20.89 -22.70
N PRO A 64 -17.81 -20.28 -22.61
CA PRO A 64 -18.00 -18.88 -22.98
C PRO A 64 -17.13 -17.95 -22.13
N SER A 65 -16.67 -16.85 -22.73
CA SER A 65 -15.97 -15.78 -22.02
C SER A 65 -16.88 -15.06 -21.03
N PHE A 66 -16.31 -14.35 -20.05
CA PHE A 66 -17.12 -13.60 -19.07
C PHE A 66 -18.04 -12.55 -19.68
N ALA A 67 -17.66 -11.94 -20.82
CA ALA A 67 -18.54 -11.02 -21.53
C ALA A 67 -19.75 -11.72 -22.15
N GLU A 68 -19.56 -12.93 -22.69
CA GLU A 68 -20.65 -13.75 -23.24
C GLU A 68 -21.55 -14.28 -22.10
N LEU A 69 -20.98 -14.67 -20.97
CA LEU A 69 -21.72 -15.10 -19.78
C LEU A 69 -22.55 -13.97 -19.16
N GLU A 70 -21.98 -12.76 -19.08
CA GLU A 70 -22.71 -11.56 -18.63
C GLU A 70 -23.87 -11.24 -19.58
N ALA A 71 -23.65 -11.29 -20.91
CA ALA A 71 -24.69 -11.09 -21.91
C ALA A 71 -25.80 -12.15 -21.84
N ALA A 72 -25.46 -13.39 -21.50
CA ALA A 72 -26.41 -14.48 -21.26
C ALA A 72 -27.15 -14.36 -19.92
N GLY A 73 -26.77 -13.41 -19.05
CA GLY A 73 -27.35 -13.26 -17.71
C GLY A 73 -27.00 -14.40 -16.76
N ALA A 74 -25.84 -15.05 -16.98
CA ALA A 74 -25.40 -16.18 -16.18
C ALA A 74 -25.25 -15.82 -14.69
N VAL A 75 -25.47 -16.80 -13.84
CA VAL A 75 -25.30 -16.71 -12.38
C VAL A 75 -24.04 -17.46 -11.98
N ILE A 76 -23.28 -16.90 -11.05
CA ILE A 76 -22.08 -17.53 -10.51
C ILE A 76 -22.51 -18.71 -9.63
N GLY A 77 -22.03 -19.90 -9.97
CA GLY A 77 -22.21 -21.13 -9.21
C GLY A 77 -21.09 -21.31 -8.18
N GLU A 78 -20.36 -22.41 -8.30
CA GLU A 78 -19.22 -22.69 -7.42
C GLU A 78 -18.03 -21.79 -7.75
N VAL A 79 -17.33 -21.31 -6.72
CA VAL A 79 -16.05 -20.61 -6.86
C VAL A 79 -14.96 -21.49 -6.26
N ARG A 80 -14.20 -22.16 -7.11
CA ARG A 80 -13.05 -23.00 -6.73
C ARG A 80 -11.81 -22.13 -6.58
N ILE A 81 -11.07 -22.32 -5.50
CA ILE A 81 -9.79 -21.64 -5.26
C ILE A 81 -8.68 -22.65 -5.44
N ASP A 82 -7.83 -22.42 -6.43
CA ASP A 82 -6.62 -23.21 -6.69
C ASP A 82 -5.40 -22.34 -6.39
N ASN A 83 -4.75 -22.59 -5.25
CA ASN A 83 -3.59 -21.82 -4.83
C ASN A 83 -2.30 -22.65 -4.96
N HIS A 84 -1.40 -22.16 -5.81
CA HIS A 84 -0.10 -22.77 -6.06
C HIS A 84 1.00 -22.16 -5.18
N ASN A 85 2.03 -22.96 -4.91
CA ASN A 85 3.23 -22.52 -4.21
C ASN A 85 4.09 -21.58 -5.08
N ILE A 86 5.19 -21.07 -4.52
CA ILE A 86 6.10 -20.15 -5.19
C ILE A 86 6.69 -20.78 -6.45
N PHE A 87 7.12 -22.03 -6.37
CA PHE A 87 7.68 -22.79 -7.49
C PHE A 87 6.79 -23.97 -7.89
N ASP A 88 6.65 -24.19 -9.18
CA ASP A 88 5.98 -25.34 -9.77
C ASP A 88 6.98 -26.48 -9.99
N LEU A 89 6.91 -27.50 -9.12
CA LEU A 89 7.82 -28.65 -9.18
C LEU A 89 7.53 -29.59 -10.37
N THR A 90 6.48 -29.34 -11.15
CA THR A 90 6.21 -30.07 -12.40
C THR A 90 7.04 -29.54 -13.57
N ASP A 91 7.50 -28.28 -13.50
CA ASP A 91 8.48 -27.73 -14.44
C ASP A 91 9.90 -28.17 -14.03
N GLU A 92 10.62 -28.84 -14.93
CA GLU A 92 12.00 -29.27 -14.71
C GLU A 92 12.93 -28.12 -14.33
N LYS A 93 12.66 -26.89 -14.81
CA LYS A 93 13.45 -25.69 -14.50
C LYS A 93 13.26 -25.20 -13.06
N GLU A 94 12.14 -25.55 -12.42
CA GLU A 94 11.77 -25.15 -11.07
C GLU A 94 11.85 -26.33 -10.08
N ASN A 95 12.44 -27.47 -10.49
CA ASN A 95 12.45 -28.72 -9.71
C ASN A 95 13.73 -29.00 -8.89
N GLY A 96 14.66 -28.05 -8.87
CA GLY A 96 15.92 -28.14 -8.12
C GLY A 96 15.75 -28.17 -6.59
N ILE A 97 16.79 -28.61 -5.89
CA ILE A 97 16.81 -28.76 -4.42
C ILE A 97 16.50 -27.45 -3.70
N LEU A 98 17.01 -26.31 -4.21
CA LEU A 98 16.75 -24.99 -3.62
C LEU A 98 15.27 -24.59 -3.71
N TYR A 99 14.62 -24.85 -4.84
CA TYR A 99 13.19 -24.55 -5.04
C TYR A 99 12.30 -25.43 -4.16
N ARG A 100 12.65 -26.72 -4.04
CA ARG A 100 11.98 -27.65 -3.12
C ARG A 100 12.13 -27.21 -1.67
N ALA A 101 13.31 -26.78 -1.26
CA ALA A 101 13.56 -26.26 0.09
C ALA A 101 12.77 -24.96 0.34
N ALA A 102 12.72 -24.05 -0.64
CA ALA A 102 11.92 -22.83 -0.56
C ALA A 102 10.42 -23.18 -0.40
N ASN A 103 9.88 -24.07 -1.22
CA ASN A 103 8.49 -24.53 -1.12
C ASN A 103 8.19 -25.24 0.21
N ALA A 104 9.16 -25.93 0.82
CA ALA A 104 8.99 -26.61 2.10
C ALA A 104 8.97 -25.64 3.29
N ILE A 105 9.66 -24.50 3.18
CA ILE A 105 9.69 -23.46 4.22
C ILE A 105 8.53 -22.47 4.02
N HIS A 106 8.10 -22.24 2.78
CA HIS A 106 6.99 -21.36 2.47
C HIS A 106 5.67 -21.92 2.97
N ILE A 107 4.94 -21.10 3.71
CA ILE A 107 3.57 -21.42 4.12
C ILE A 107 2.63 -20.85 3.08
N GLN A 108 1.94 -21.74 2.35
CA GLN A 108 0.99 -21.33 1.32
C GLN A 108 -0.14 -20.46 1.88
N THR A 109 -0.57 -19.48 1.08
CA THR A 109 -1.72 -18.64 1.37
C THR A 109 -2.98 -19.51 1.53
N ARG A 110 -3.72 -19.29 2.60
CA ARG A 110 -4.95 -20.04 2.88
C ARG A 110 -6.07 -19.60 1.92
N ALA A 111 -6.89 -20.54 1.46
CA ALA A 111 -7.99 -20.27 0.53
C ALA A 111 -8.95 -19.15 1.02
N TRP A 112 -9.17 -19.04 2.34
CA TRP A 112 -10.03 -17.98 2.87
C TRP A 112 -9.47 -16.56 2.62
N VAL A 113 -8.15 -16.39 2.55
CA VAL A 113 -7.49 -15.10 2.25
C VAL A 113 -7.78 -14.68 0.82
N VAL A 114 -7.77 -15.63 -0.11
CA VAL A 114 -8.16 -15.43 -1.51
C VAL A 114 -9.64 -15.10 -1.60
N SER A 115 -10.51 -15.89 -0.94
CA SER A 115 -11.97 -15.72 -1.00
C SER A 115 -12.44 -14.35 -0.51
N ARG A 116 -11.78 -13.76 0.50
CA ARG A 116 -12.14 -12.45 1.06
C ARG A 116 -11.81 -11.27 0.14
N GLN A 117 -10.93 -11.48 -0.84
CA GLN A 117 -10.54 -10.45 -1.82
C GLN A 117 -11.43 -10.46 -3.06
N LEU A 118 -12.38 -11.40 -3.17
CA LEU A 118 -13.30 -11.46 -4.30
C LEU A 118 -14.41 -10.41 -4.16
N LEU A 119 -14.69 -9.66 -5.25
CA LEU A 119 -15.78 -8.68 -5.30
C LEU A 119 -17.14 -9.31 -5.61
N PHE A 120 -17.16 -10.60 -5.94
CA PHE A 120 -18.35 -11.35 -6.30
C PHE A 120 -18.50 -12.58 -5.40
N LYS A 121 -19.71 -13.12 -5.34
CA LYS A 121 -20.05 -14.32 -4.57
C LYS A 121 -20.88 -15.31 -5.38
N PRO A 122 -20.85 -16.60 -5.02
CA PRO A 122 -21.84 -17.57 -5.49
C PRO A 122 -23.27 -17.03 -5.36
N GLY A 123 -24.08 -17.21 -6.40
CA GLY A 123 -25.46 -16.75 -6.52
C GLY A 123 -25.63 -15.35 -7.12
N GLU A 124 -24.55 -14.59 -7.33
CA GLU A 124 -24.61 -13.28 -7.98
C GLU A 124 -24.58 -13.40 -9.51
N ARG A 125 -25.05 -12.37 -10.22
CA ARG A 125 -24.92 -12.32 -11.68
C ARG A 125 -23.48 -12.09 -12.08
N VAL A 126 -23.05 -12.78 -13.13
CA VAL A 126 -21.72 -12.57 -13.72
C VAL A 126 -21.61 -11.14 -14.22
N SER A 127 -20.52 -10.47 -13.84
CA SER A 127 -20.12 -9.19 -14.44
C SER A 127 -18.64 -9.27 -14.79
N ALA A 128 -18.33 -9.21 -16.08
CA ALA A 128 -16.95 -9.25 -16.57
C ALA A 128 -16.12 -8.13 -15.94
N ARG A 129 -16.72 -6.94 -15.80
CA ARG A 129 -16.09 -5.79 -15.13
C ARG A 129 -15.70 -6.08 -13.69
N LEU A 130 -16.57 -6.71 -12.89
CA LEU A 130 -16.25 -7.03 -11.48
C LEU A 130 -15.13 -8.08 -11.39
N ILE A 131 -15.09 -9.02 -12.33
CA ILE A 131 -14.05 -10.04 -12.40
C ILE A 131 -12.71 -9.42 -12.75
N GLU A 132 -12.65 -8.57 -13.78
CA GLU A 132 -11.46 -7.79 -14.14
C GLU A 132 -10.99 -6.88 -13.00
N GLU A 133 -11.92 -6.20 -12.31
CA GLU A 133 -11.60 -5.35 -11.17
C GLU A 133 -11.06 -6.18 -9.99
N THR A 134 -11.63 -7.36 -9.73
CA THR A 134 -11.15 -8.30 -8.71
C THR A 134 -9.72 -8.74 -9.00
N GLU A 135 -9.47 -9.19 -10.24
CA GLU A 135 -8.15 -9.65 -10.68
C GLU A 135 -7.11 -8.52 -10.56
N ARG A 136 -7.46 -7.29 -10.97
CA ARG A 136 -6.61 -6.11 -10.81
C ARG A 136 -6.28 -5.82 -9.34
N LEU A 137 -7.27 -5.90 -8.45
CA LEU A 137 -7.07 -5.67 -7.02
C LEU A 137 -6.18 -6.74 -6.40
N MET A 138 -6.42 -8.01 -6.71
CA MET A 138 -5.59 -9.11 -6.21
C MET A 138 -4.15 -9.03 -6.72
N ARG A 139 -3.92 -8.65 -8.00
CA ARG A 139 -2.57 -8.41 -8.54
C ARG A 139 -1.83 -7.25 -7.87
N SER A 140 -2.53 -6.32 -7.23
CA SER A 140 -1.90 -5.24 -6.47
C SER A 140 -1.41 -5.69 -5.08
N ASN A 141 -1.82 -6.88 -4.64
CA ASN A 141 -1.37 -7.48 -3.39
C ASN A 141 0.03 -8.09 -3.57
N ARG A 142 0.89 -7.92 -2.57
CA ARG A 142 2.28 -8.40 -2.61
C ARG A 142 2.42 -9.90 -2.40
N ILE A 143 1.37 -10.57 -1.90
CA ILE A 143 1.42 -12.00 -1.60
C ILE A 143 1.23 -12.88 -2.85
N PHE A 144 0.70 -12.33 -3.95
CA PHE A 144 0.44 -13.07 -5.19
C PHE A 144 1.41 -12.64 -6.29
N TYR A 145 2.08 -13.62 -6.89
CA TYR A 145 2.90 -13.44 -8.08
C TYR A 145 2.03 -13.30 -9.33
N GLU A 146 1.04 -14.19 -9.43
CA GLU A 146 0.10 -14.33 -10.53
C GLU A 146 -1.31 -14.58 -9.99
N VAL A 147 -2.30 -14.03 -10.69
CA VAL A 147 -3.72 -14.20 -10.42
C VAL A 147 -4.41 -14.34 -11.77
N SER A 148 -5.21 -15.38 -11.92
CA SER A 148 -6.14 -15.55 -13.04
C SER A 148 -7.49 -16.05 -12.54
N ILE A 149 -8.55 -15.56 -13.15
CA ILE A 149 -9.93 -16.00 -12.88
C ILE A 149 -10.47 -16.54 -14.20
N VAL A 150 -10.90 -17.80 -14.21
CA VAL A 150 -11.35 -18.46 -15.44
C VAL A 150 -12.66 -19.21 -15.21
N PRO A 151 -13.58 -19.21 -16.19
CA PRO A 151 -14.76 -20.06 -16.12
C PRO A 151 -14.34 -21.51 -16.42
N ILE A 152 -14.81 -22.47 -15.62
CA ILE A 152 -14.43 -23.89 -15.75
C ILE A 152 -15.60 -24.81 -16.13
N ALA A 153 -16.83 -24.39 -15.88
CA ALA A 153 -18.02 -25.09 -16.34
C ALA A 153 -19.18 -24.10 -16.52
N TYR A 154 -20.02 -24.31 -17.53
CA TYR A 154 -21.23 -23.53 -17.73
C TYR A 154 -22.39 -24.45 -18.11
N ARG A 155 -23.43 -24.49 -17.27
CA ARG A 155 -24.60 -25.39 -17.42
C ARG A 155 -25.85 -24.69 -16.88
N ASP A 156 -26.95 -24.77 -17.62
CA ASP A 156 -28.28 -24.26 -17.19
C ASP A 156 -28.28 -22.80 -16.71
N GLY A 157 -27.46 -21.94 -17.31
CA GLY A 157 -27.34 -20.53 -16.92
C GLY A 157 -26.47 -20.28 -15.68
N VAL A 158 -25.84 -21.32 -15.14
CA VAL A 158 -24.92 -21.25 -13.99
C VAL A 158 -23.49 -21.50 -14.47
N VAL A 159 -22.54 -20.65 -14.07
CA VAL A 159 -21.11 -20.79 -14.36
C VAL A 159 -20.31 -21.08 -13.09
N ASP A 160 -19.52 -22.15 -13.12
CA ASP A 160 -18.51 -22.41 -12.10
C ASP A 160 -17.21 -21.70 -12.48
N ILE A 161 -16.60 -21.02 -11.52
CA ILE A 161 -15.42 -20.18 -11.71
C ILE A 161 -14.27 -20.76 -10.90
N GLU A 162 -13.07 -20.76 -11.49
CA GLU A 162 -11.84 -21.06 -10.79
C GLU A 162 -10.98 -19.81 -10.64
N VAL A 163 -10.55 -19.55 -9.41
CA VAL A 163 -9.58 -18.51 -9.06
C VAL A 163 -8.25 -19.19 -8.85
N ARG A 164 -7.32 -19.00 -9.78
CA ARG A 164 -5.96 -19.54 -9.71
C ARG A 164 -5.02 -18.47 -9.21
N THR A 165 -4.25 -18.78 -8.17
CA THR A 165 -3.22 -17.89 -7.63
C THR A 165 -1.90 -18.61 -7.51
N ARG A 166 -0.80 -17.87 -7.69
CA ARG A 166 0.56 -18.34 -7.40
C ARG A 166 1.16 -17.43 -6.36
N ASP A 167 1.62 -17.99 -5.25
CA ASP A 167 2.20 -17.20 -4.16
C ASP A 167 3.57 -16.59 -4.52
N THR A 168 3.90 -15.47 -3.89
CA THR A 168 5.25 -14.89 -3.85
C THR A 168 5.93 -15.20 -2.51
N TRP A 169 7.26 -15.22 -2.50
CA TRP A 169 8.04 -15.28 -1.26
C TRP A 169 7.77 -14.05 -0.38
N THR A 170 7.47 -14.25 0.90
CA THR A 170 6.92 -13.20 1.79
C THR A 170 7.79 -12.87 2.99
N LEU A 171 8.78 -13.72 3.33
CA LEU A 171 9.70 -13.52 4.44
C LEU A 171 10.91 -12.66 4.03
N GLU A 172 11.03 -11.49 4.63
CA GLU A 172 12.00 -10.46 4.29
C GLU A 172 12.95 -10.18 5.48
N PRO A 173 14.05 -10.94 5.62
CA PRO A 173 15.14 -10.57 6.52
C PRO A 173 15.97 -9.43 5.93
N GLY A 174 16.40 -8.48 6.76
CA GLY A 174 17.21 -7.34 6.35
C GLY A 174 18.27 -6.98 7.37
N VAL A 175 19.44 -6.57 6.89
CA VAL A 175 20.53 -6.02 7.70
C VAL A 175 21.05 -4.77 7.01
N SER A 176 21.41 -3.75 7.78
CA SER A 176 21.96 -2.50 7.27
C SER A 176 23.11 -2.01 8.13
N ALA A 177 24.14 -1.47 7.49
CA ALA A 177 25.26 -0.82 8.14
C ALA A 177 25.77 0.32 7.24
N SER A 178 26.01 1.49 7.81
CA SER A 178 26.58 2.64 7.10
C SER A 178 27.43 3.50 8.04
N ARG A 179 28.38 4.24 7.48
CA ARG A 179 29.24 5.17 8.22
C ARG A 179 29.37 6.48 7.46
N ALA A 180 29.12 7.59 8.14
CA ALA A 180 29.29 8.93 7.58
C ALA A 180 29.72 9.91 8.68
N GLY A 181 30.75 10.73 8.42
CA GLY A 181 31.18 11.77 9.36
C GLY A 181 31.57 11.26 10.75
N GLY A 182 32.15 10.05 10.85
CA GLY A 182 32.51 9.43 12.14
C GLY A 182 31.36 8.74 12.87
N VAL A 183 30.12 8.86 12.39
CA VAL A 183 28.93 8.21 12.94
C VAL A 183 28.69 6.88 12.25
N ASN A 184 28.42 5.84 13.05
CA ASN A 184 27.99 4.53 12.57
C ASN A 184 26.48 4.40 12.70
N LYS A 185 25.82 3.88 11.66
CA LYS A 185 24.42 3.47 11.71
C LYS A 185 24.32 1.99 11.39
N THR A 186 23.55 1.27 12.18
CA THR A 186 23.30 -0.16 11.98
C THR A 186 21.84 -0.49 12.17
N GLY A 187 21.37 -1.58 11.58
CA GLY A 187 20.02 -2.04 11.81
C GLY A 187 19.79 -3.44 11.29
N TRP A 188 18.71 -4.04 11.77
CA TRP A 188 18.19 -5.30 11.28
C TRP A 188 16.67 -5.26 11.25
N SER A 189 16.08 -5.98 10.31
CA SER A 189 14.65 -6.13 10.15
C SER A 189 14.31 -7.57 9.83
N ILE A 190 13.15 -8.01 10.31
CA ILE A 190 12.51 -9.23 9.87
C ILE A 190 11.03 -8.93 9.70
N GLN A 191 10.50 -9.21 8.52
CA GLN A 191 9.10 -9.02 8.19
C GLN A 191 8.58 -10.22 7.44
N ASP A 192 7.36 -10.62 7.72
CA ASP A 192 6.62 -11.57 6.90
C ASP A 192 5.31 -10.90 6.50
N THR A 193 5.06 -10.77 5.20
CA THR A 193 3.85 -10.13 4.66
C THR A 193 2.65 -11.07 4.55
N ASN A 194 2.85 -12.38 4.77
CA ASN A 194 1.82 -13.42 4.73
C ASN A 194 2.00 -14.40 5.90
N ALA A 195 2.17 -13.88 7.12
CA ALA A 195 2.51 -14.68 8.29
C ALA A 195 1.55 -15.87 8.44
N PHE A 196 2.09 -17.09 8.47
CA PHE A 196 1.33 -18.35 8.57
C PHE A 196 0.25 -18.56 7.48
N GLY A 197 0.44 -17.95 6.30
CA GLY A 197 -0.49 -18.02 5.17
C GLY A 197 -1.80 -17.24 5.39
N THR A 198 -1.82 -16.29 6.33
CA THR A 198 -3.05 -15.58 6.76
C THR A 198 -3.28 -14.24 6.07
N GLY A 199 -2.36 -13.79 5.22
CA GLY A 199 -2.35 -12.44 4.67
C GLY A 199 -2.08 -11.34 5.71
N VAL A 200 -1.73 -11.71 6.94
CA VAL A 200 -1.33 -10.78 8.00
C VAL A 200 0.16 -10.48 7.87
N LEU A 201 0.50 -9.20 7.83
CA LEU A 201 1.88 -8.75 7.90
C LEU A 201 2.29 -8.64 9.36
N THR A 202 3.41 -9.24 9.72
CA THR A 202 4.08 -9.04 11.01
C THR A 202 5.53 -8.66 10.79
N GLY A 203 6.08 -7.78 11.62
CA GLY A 203 7.47 -7.39 11.49
C GLY A 203 8.08 -6.79 12.73
N ALA A 204 9.39 -6.96 12.85
CA ALA A 204 10.23 -6.36 13.87
C ALA A 204 11.43 -5.70 13.18
N ASN A 205 11.79 -4.50 13.61
CA ASN A 205 12.95 -3.78 13.11
C ASN A 205 13.67 -3.10 14.26
N ARG A 206 15.00 -3.16 14.26
CA ARG A 206 15.84 -2.38 15.14
C ARG A 206 16.83 -1.55 14.34
N SER A 207 16.95 -0.28 14.69
CA SER A 207 17.95 0.63 14.15
C SER A 207 18.70 1.33 15.28
N THR A 208 19.97 1.63 15.02
CA THR A 208 20.85 2.40 15.90
C THR A 208 21.60 3.42 15.03
N ASP A 209 21.58 4.68 15.43
CA ASP A 209 22.40 5.75 14.88
C ASP A 209 23.17 6.46 16.02
N ALA A 210 23.84 7.60 15.74
CA ALA A 210 24.61 8.33 16.75
C ALA A 210 23.76 8.82 17.93
N ASP A 211 22.50 9.18 17.66
CA ASP A 211 21.67 9.92 18.60
C ASP A 211 20.63 9.02 19.25
N ARG A 212 20.20 7.98 18.54
CA ARG A 212 19.06 7.15 18.94
C ARG A 212 19.20 5.69 18.56
N SER A 213 18.57 4.85 19.38
CA SER A 213 18.22 3.48 19.00
C SER A 213 16.71 3.33 19.04
N ALA A 214 16.16 2.60 18.09
CA ALA A 214 14.73 2.35 17.96
C ALA A 214 14.49 0.87 17.72
N THR A 215 13.50 0.29 18.40
CA THR A 215 12.95 -1.04 18.11
C THR A 215 11.46 -0.89 17.82
N THR A 216 11.03 -1.32 16.64
CA THR A 216 9.67 -1.18 16.14
C THR A 216 9.07 -2.55 15.86
N TYR A 217 7.85 -2.76 16.32
CA TYR A 217 7.00 -3.90 15.98
C TYR A 217 5.81 -3.41 15.17
N ARG A 218 5.43 -4.16 14.15
CA ARG A 218 4.27 -3.87 13.29
C ARG A 218 3.43 -5.12 13.09
N VAL A 219 2.11 -4.93 13.14
CA VAL A 219 1.12 -5.90 12.70
C VAL A 219 0.16 -5.17 11.76
N SER A 220 -0.10 -5.73 10.58
CA SER A 220 -1.07 -5.20 9.63
C SER A 220 -1.93 -6.32 9.08
N ILE A 221 -3.24 -6.11 9.06
CA ILE A 221 -4.27 -7.00 8.54
C ILE A 221 -4.95 -6.24 7.40
N PRO A 222 -4.47 -6.35 6.15
CA PRO A 222 -4.98 -5.55 5.02
C PRO A 222 -6.43 -5.89 4.63
N HIS A 223 -6.83 -7.15 4.85
CA HIS A 223 -8.14 -7.69 4.49
C HIS A 223 -8.79 -8.36 5.72
N ALA A 224 -9.33 -7.54 6.63
CA ALA A 224 -9.96 -8.01 7.87
C ALA A 224 -11.35 -8.65 7.60
N PHE A 225 -12.27 -8.54 8.57
CA PHE A 225 -13.55 -9.26 8.63
C PHE A 225 -14.45 -9.14 7.38
N ASP A 226 -14.45 -8.00 6.68
CA ASP A 226 -15.25 -7.77 5.47
C ASP A 226 -14.44 -7.90 4.17
N GLY A 227 -13.17 -8.31 4.28
CA GLY A 227 -12.24 -8.44 3.15
C GLY A 227 -11.63 -7.13 2.67
N TRP A 228 -12.07 -5.96 3.15
CA TRP A 228 -11.62 -4.67 2.63
C TRP A 228 -11.21 -3.67 3.70
N THR A 229 -11.50 -3.97 4.96
CA THR A 229 -11.05 -3.18 6.11
C THR A 229 -9.60 -3.55 6.44
N ALA A 230 -8.73 -2.55 6.43
CA ALA A 230 -7.36 -2.66 6.91
C ALA A 230 -7.30 -2.33 8.41
N ILE A 231 -6.53 -3.12 9.16
CA ILE A 231 -6.18 -2.84 10.56
C ILE A 231 -4.67 -2.79 10.66
N ASP A 232 -4.13 -1.68 11.15
CA ASP A 232 -2.70 -1.49 11.33
C ASP A 232 -2.41 -1.14 12.79
N TYR A 233 -1.34 -1.72 13.32
CA TYR A 233 -0.81 -1.42 14.63
C TYR A 233 0.71 -1.37 14.58
N SER A 234 1.30 -0.38 15.22
CA SER A 234 2.74 -0.29 15.41
C SER A 234 3.09 0.21 16.80
N HIS A 235 4.12 -0.41 17.37
CA HIS A 235 4.72 -0.02 18.64
C HIS A 235 6.22 0.19 18.43
N SER A 236 6.73 1.36 18.80
CA SER A 236 8.15 1.68 18.74
C SER A 236 8.65 2.10 20.10
N ARG A 237 9.75 1.48 20.54
CA ARG A 237 10.53 1.90 21.70
C ARG A 237 11.82 2.53 21.23
N LEU A 238 12.03 3.78 21.60
CA LEU A 238 13.22 4.56 21.29
C LEU A 238 14.02 4.81 22.57
N SER A 239 15.31 5.10 22.44
CA SER A 239 16.16 5.47 23.59
C SER A 239 15.72 6.76 24.28
N ASP A 240 15.03 7.63 23.55
CA ASP A 240 14.52 8.93 24.00
C ASP A 240 12.98 8.94 24.14
N GLY A 241 12.29 7.82 23.91
CA GLY A 241 10.85 7.89 23.76
C GLY A 241 10.14 6.61 23.37
N GLN A 242 8.87 6.77 23.01
CA GLN A 242 8.04 5.71 22.47
C GLN A 242 7.00 6.28 21.51
N SER A 243 6.57 5.45 20.57
CA SER A 243 5.49 5.76 19.64
C SER A 243 4.54 4.58 19.56
N ASN A 244 3.25 4.86 19.60
CA ASN A 244 2.21 3.88 19.34
C ASN A 244 1.30 4.44 18.28
N ALA A 245 0.92 3.64 17.30
CA ALA A 245 -0.08 4.01 16.32
C ALA A 245 -1.00 2.84 16.03
N MET A 246 -2.27 3.15 15.80
CA MET A 246 -3.28 2.20 15.36
C MET A 246 -4.17 2.86 14.32
N SER A 247 -4.59 2.10 13.32
CA SER A 247 -5.66 2.51 12.42
C SER A 247 -6.55 1.35 12.04
N ILE A 248 -7.83 1.66 11.84
CA ILE A 248 -8.82 0.78 11.22
C ILE A 248 -9.46 1.59 10.10
N ALA A 249 -9.30 1.16 8.87
CA ALA A 249 -9.80 1.91 7.72
C ALA A 249 -10.36 0.99 6.64
N ARG A 250 -11.56 1.32 6.18
CA ARG A 250 -12.19 0.74 5.00
C ARG A 250 -12.21 1.80 3.90
N PRO A 251 -11.34 1.72 2.88
CA PRO A 251 -11.26 2.71 1.82
C PRO A 251 -12.34 2.49 0.76
N PHE A 252 -12.41 3.40 -0.20
CA PHE A 252 -13.13 3.16 -1.46
C PHE A 252 -12.28 2.26 -2.38
N TYR A 253 -12.28 0.94 -2.12
CA TYR A 253 -11.43 -0.04 -2.81
C TYR A 253 -11.87 -0.34 -4.26
N ALA A 254 -13.16 -0.31 -4.54
CA ALA A 254 -13.73 -0.54 -5.87
C ALA A 254 -14.52 0.67 -6.38
N LEU A 255 -14.69 0.78 -7.69
CA LEU A 255 -15.47 1.86 -8.31
C LEU A 255 -16.91 1.93 -7.79
N ASP A 256 -17.53 0.78 -7.51
CA ASP A 256 -18.90 0.71 -7.01
C ASP A 256 -19.01 0.76 -5.47
N THR A 257 -17.90 1.00 -4.77
CA THR A 257 -17.92 1.09 -3.30
C THR A 257 -18.74 2.28 -2.85
N ARG A 258 -19.81 2.04 -2.10
CA ARG A 258 -20.80 3.06 -1.69
C ARG A 258 -20.39 3.88 -0.49
N TRP A 259 -19.49 3.37 0.36
CA TRP A 259 -19.08 4.04 1.57
C TRP A 259 -17.64 3.72 1.95
N ALA A 260 -17.01 4.64 2.66
CA ALA A 260 -15.69 4.47 3.26
C ALA A 260 -15.73 5.05 4.68
N ALA A 261 -14.96 4.48 5.58
CA ALA A 261 -14.80 5.04 6.92
C ALA A 261 -13.45 4.63 7.47
N GLY A 262 -12.94 5.41 8.41
CA GLY A 262 -11.74 5.03 9.11
C GLY A 262 -11.51 5.84 10.36
N PHE A 263 -10.67 5.26 11.20
CA PHE A 263 -10.19 5.82 12.44
C PHE A 263 -8.70 5.55 12.55
N SER A 264 -7.94 6.54 13.00
CA SER A 264 -6.54 6.38 13.37
C SER A 264 -6.25 7.13 14.66
N ALA A 265 -5.30 6.62 15.43
CA ALA A 265 -4.80 7.29 16.61
C ALA A 265 -3.30 7.03 16.74
N SER A 266 -2.57 8.03 17.22
CA SER A 266 -1.18 7.90 17.62
C SER A 266 -0.92 8.54 18.98
N ALA A 267 0.05 7.98 19.69
CA ALA A 267 0.56 8.52 20.93
C ALA A 267 2.09 8.43 20.91
N ASP A 268 2.72 9.59 20.91
CA ASP A 268 4.14 9.77 20.78
C ASP A 268 4.67 10.47 22.03
N THR A 269 5.80 10.00 22.55
CA THR A 269 6.52 10.65 23.63
C THR A 269 7.99 10.64 23.29
N ARG A 270 8.65 11.79 23.36
CA ARG A 270 10.07 11.95 23.04
C ARG A 270 10.73 12.89 24.03
N ILE A 271 12.01 12.66 24.31
CA ILE A 271 12.86 13.52 25.12
C ILE A 271 13.84 14.22 24.18
N ASP A 272 13.60 15.49 23.92
CA ASP A 272 14.50 16.35 23.15
C ASP A 272 15.62 16.85 24.07
N SER A 273 16.86 16.57 23.70
CA SER A 273 18.04 17.05 24.44
C SER A 273 18.62 18.28 23.73
N LEU A 274 18.79 19.37 24.47
CA LEU A 274 19.47 20.59 23.99
C LEU A 274 20.95 20.51 24.35
N PHE A 275 21.81 20.75 23.37
CA PHE A 275 23.27 20.78 23.56
C PHE A 275 23.81 22.21 23.40
N SER A 276 24.77 22.58 24.23
CA SER A 276 25.57 23.79 24.10
C SER A 276 27.03 23.45 24.35
N ASN A 277 27.93 23.84 23.44
CA ASN A 277 29.36 23.52 23.49
C ASN A 277 29.67 22.02 23.66
N GLY A 278 28.86 21.15 23.06
CA GLY A 278 29.00 19.68 23.18
C GLY A 278 28.52 19.09 24.51
N ALA A 279 28.10 19.93 25.46
CA ALA A 279 27.49 19.50 26.72
C ALA A 279 25.96 19.55 26.64
N LYS A 280 25.29 18.54 27.19
CA LYS A 280 23.83 18.51 27.32
C LYS A 280 23.41 19.53 28.38
N VAL A 281 22.69 20.57 27.98
CA VAL A 281 22.29 21.69 28.86
C VAL A 281 20.86 21.60 29.36
N ALA A 282 19.96 20.95 28.61
CA ALA A 282 18.58 20.77 29.02
C ALA A 282 17.95 19.54 28.35
N GLN A 283 16.87 19.04 28.94
CA GLN A 283 16.04 17.99 28.36
C GLN A 283 14.57 18.38 28.48
N PHE A 284 13.83 18.24 27.39
CA PHE A 284 12.40 18.56 27.33
C PHE A 284 11.63 17.32 26.89
N ARG A 285 10.60 16.96 27.64
CA ARG A 285 9.69 15.88 27.24
C ARG A 285 8.59 16.45 26.36
N HIS A 286 8.54 16.01 25.11
CA HIS A 286 7.42 16.23 24.20
C HIS A 286 6.49 15.02 24.28
N SER A 287 5.18 15.27 24.32
CA SER A 287 4.16 14.24 24.11
C SER A 287 3.17 14.74 23.08
N GLU A 288 2.82 13.90 22.11
CA GLU A 288 1.85 14.23 21.08
C GLU A 288 0.85 13.10 20.99
N ASP A 289 -0.43 13.41 21.24
CA ASP A 289 -1.53 12.47 21.03
C ASP A 289 -2.36 12.97 19.85
N SER A 290 -2.56 12.13 18.84
CA SER A 290 -3.38 12.46 17.68
C SER A 290 -4.48 11.42 17.48
N ALA A 291 -5.61 11.87 16.94
CA ALA A 291 -6.67 10.97 16.48
C ALA A 291 -7.38 11.58 15.27
N GLU A 292 -7.69 10.76 14.28
CA GLU A 292 -8.47 11.15 13.11
C GLU A 292 -9.61 10.15 12.91
N ALA A 293 -10.77 10.65 12.53
CA ALA A 293 -11.90 9.84 12.09
C ALA A 293 -12.45 10.42 10.80
N PHE A 294 -12.82 9.57 9.85
CA PHE A 294 -13.49 10.00 8.63
C PHE A 294 -14.62 9.07 8.23
N ALA A 295 -15.57 9.63 7.49
CA ALA A 295 -16.62 8.91 6.79
C ALA A 295 -16.75 9.46 5.37
N GLY A 296 -17.12 8.59 4.43
CA GLY A 296 -17.33 8.95 3.04
C GLY A 296 -18.43 8.13 2.39
N TRP A 297 -19.07 8.71 1.38
CA TRP A 297 -20.19 8.14 0.65
C TRP A 297 -20.06 8.39 -0.86
N SER A 298 -20.61 7.47 -1.64
CA SER A 298 -20.65 7.47 -3.10
C SER A 298 -21.92 6.80 -3.59
N ALA A 299 -22.44 7.26 -4.73
CA ALA A 299 -23.54 6.58 -5.42
C ALA A 299 -23.09 5.28 -6.13
N GLY A 300 -21.79 5.00 -6.15
CA GLY A 300 -21.17 3.92 -6.93
C GLY A 300 -20.70 4.42 -8.29
N LEU A 301 -20.64 3.53 -9.28
CA LEU A 301 -20.38 3.91 -10.67
C LEU A 301 -21.71 4.28 -11.36
N VAL A 302 -21.82 5.52 -11.84
CA VAL A 302 -22.98 6.02 -12.59
C VAL A 302 -22.49 6.65 -13.89
N ASN A 303 -22.98 6.18 -15.04
CA ASN A 303 -22.59 6.68 -16.37
C ASN A 303 -21.06 6.76 -16.58
N HIS A 304 -20.31 5.73 -16.15
CA HIS A 304 -18.84 5.68 -16.20
C HIS A 304 -18.10 6.70 -15.30
N TRP A 305 -18.81 7.38 -14.41
CA TRP A 305 -18.24 8.28 -13.41
C TRP A 305 -18.50 7.78 -12.00
N THR A 306 -17.55 8.01 -11.08
CA THR A 306 -17.79 7.86 -9.65
C THR A 306 -17.49 9.17 -8.92
N HIS A 307 -18.42 9.57 -8.05
CA HIS A 307 -18.31 10.76 -7.21
C HIS A 307 -18.23 10.33 -5.76
N ARG A 308 -17.14 10.69 -5.09
CA ARG A 308 -16.88 10.32 -3.70
C ARG A 308 -16.79 11.58 -2.86
N TYR A 309 -17.59 11.61 -1.80
CA TYR A 309 -17.61 12.68 -0.81
C TYR A 309 -17.07 12.12 0.50
N SER A 310 -16.24 12.89 1.21
CA SER A 310 -15.80 12.52 2.54
C SER A 310 -15.68 13.71 3.48
N VAL A 311 -15.94 13.43 4.75
CA VAL A 311 -15.79 14.34 5.88
C VAL A 311 -14.94 13.65 6.92
N GLY A 312 -13.97 14.39 7.48
CA GLY A 312 -13.09 13.90 8.53
C GLY A 312 -12.88 14.93 9.62
N MET A 313 -12.62 14.45 10.83
CA MET A 313 -12.27 15.24 12.00
C MET A 313 -10.91 14.77 12.49
N SER A 314 -10.02 15.71 12.77
CA SER A 314 -8.75 15.44 13.42
C SER A 314 -8.63 16.16 14.76
N TYR A 315 -7.98 15.47 15.69
CA TYR A 315 -7.66 15.92 17.02
C TYR A 315 -6.15 15.82 17.21
N LEU A 316 -5.57 16.88 17.76
CA LEU A 316 -4.15 16.93 18.11
C LEU A 316 -4.01 17.55 19.50
N LYS A 317 -3.26 16.88 20.35
CA LYS A 317 -2.93 17.33 21.71
C LYS A 317 -1.42 17.31 21.89
N VAL A 318 -0.90 18.48 22.23
CA VAL A 318 0.50 18.69 22.62
C VAL A 318 0.53 19.46 23.95
N PRO A 319 1.63 19.42 24.72
CA PRO A 319 1.77 20.22 25.94
C PRO A 319 1.40 21.69 25.70
N GLY A 320 0.38 22.18 26.42
CA GLY A 320 -0.08 23.56 26.33
C GLY A 320 -1.06 23.89 25.20
N LEU A 321 -1.43 22.96 24.31
CA LEU A 321 -2.36 23.23 23.21
C LEU A 321 -3.28 22.04 22.89
N ARG A 322 -4.55 22.34 22.60
CA ARG A 322 -5.53 21.37 22.06
C ARG A 322 -6.13 21.95 20.78
N CYS A 323 -5.96 21.25 19.67
CA CYS A 323 -6.52 21.66 18.37
C CYS A 323 -7.52 20.64 17.85
N ARG A 324 -8.59 21.13 17.23
CA ARG A 324 -9.58 20.34 16.50
C ARG A 324 -9.73 20.92 15.10
N PHE A 325 -9.62 20.07 14.09
CA PHE A 325 -9.83 20.49 12.69
C PHE A 325 -10.91 19.63 12.04
N LEU A 326 -11.73 20.27 11.22
CA LEU A 326 -12.70 19.62 10.35
C LEU A 326 -12.21 19.72 8.91
N ARG A 327 -12.14 18.59 8.21
CA ARG A 327 -11.72 18.51 6.80
C ARG A 327 -12.84 17.95 5.94
N ILE A 328 -13.17 18.66 4.86
CA ILE A 328 -14.16 18.22 3.86
C ILE A 328 -13.42 18.06 2.53
N ARG A 329 -13.57 16.90 1.87
CA ARG A 329 -12.97 16.63 0.55
C ARG A 329 -14.02 16.10 -0.43
N ARG A 330 -13.85 16.45 -1.70
CA ARG A 330 -14.57 15.90 -2.86
C ARG A 330 -13.56 15.36 -3.85
N SER A 331 -13.79 14.16 -4.38
CA SER A 331 -13.02 13.59 -5.49
C SER A 331 -13.93 13.00 -6.57
N SER A 332 -13.51 13.14 -7.83
CA SER A 332 -14.19 12.61 -9.01
C SER A 332 -13.20 11.75 -9.80
N LEU A 333 -13.61 10.55 -10.21
CA LEU A 333 -12.83 9.65 -11.06
C LEU A 333 -13.67 9.27 -12.30
N LEU A 334 -13.07 9.40 -13.48
CA LEU A 334 -13.63 8.96 -14.76
C LEU A 334 -13.07 7.59 -15.11
N PHE A 335 -13.93 6.65 -15.47
CA PHE A 335 -13.52 5.36 -16.02
C PHE A 335 -13.56 5.42 -17.55
N SER A 336 -12.39 5.34 -18.20
CA SER A 336 -12.28 5.15 -19.65
C SER A 336 -11.87 3.70 -19.91
N ALA A 337 -12.80 2.89 -20.41
CA ALA A 337 -12.49 1.54 -20.88
C ALA A 337 -11.76 1.64 -22.22
N THR A 338 -10.44 1.80 -22.19
CA THR A 338 -9.65 1.80 -23.42
C THR A 338 -9.42 0.35 -23.85
N SER A 339 -10.33 -0.18 -24.68
CA SER A 339 -10.05 -1.37 -25.49
C SER A 339 -8.94 -1.02 -26.47
N SER A 340 -7.69 -1.34 -26.13
CA SER A 340 -6.55 -1.18 -27.01
C SER A 340 -6.55 -2.32 -28.04
N CYS A 341 -7.35 -2.19 -29.09
CA CYS A 341 -7.18 -2.99 -30.30
C CYS A 341 -5.90 -2.51 -31.00
N ARG A 342 -4.77 -3.18 -30.74
CA ARG A 342 -3.48 -2.86 -31.34
C ARG A 342 -3.47 -3.38 -32.78
N THR A 343 -3.73 -2.52 -33.75
CA THR A 343 -3.57 -2.83 -35.18
C THR A 343 -2.07 -2.81 -35.51
N THR A 344 -1.49 -3.99 -35.77
CA THR A 344 -0.11 -4.13 -36.20
C THR A 344 0.02 -3.66 -37.65
N THR A 345 0.47 -2.43 -37.88
CA THR A 345 0.91 -1.99 -39.21
C THR A 345 2.37 -2.35 -39.40
N THR A 346 2.61 -3.47 -40.08
CA THR A 346 3.92 -3.90 -40.56
C THR A 346 4.43 -2.90 -41.59
N ARG A 347 5.46 -2.11 -41.26
CA ARG A 347 6.16 -1.27 -42.22
C ARG A 347 7.45 -1.98 -42.63
N SER A 348 7.43 -2.58 -43.83
CA SER A 348 8.63 -3.10 -44.48
C SER A 348 9.58 -1.94 -44.79
N ARG A 349 10.85 -2.10 -44.42
CA ARG A 349 11.94 -1.20 -44.83
C ARG A 349 12.83 -1.98 -45.79
N THR A 350 12.70 -1.65 -47.07
CA THR A 350 13.60 -2.09 -48.14
C THR A 350 14.95 -1.39 -48.02
N ALA A 351 15.98 -2.13 -48.40
CA ALA A 351 17.39 -1.80 -48.39
C ALA A 351 17.76 -0.60 -49.27
N THR A 352 18.77 0.17 -48.83
CA THR A 352 19.95 0.47 -49.66
C THR A 352 21.13 0.78 -48.74
#